data_AF-A0A1U7VQ01-F1
#
_entry.id   AF-A0A1U7VQ01-F1
#
_cell.length_a   1.000
_cell.length_b   1.000
_cell.length_c   1.000
_cell.angle_alpha   90.00
_cell.angle_beta   90.00
_cell.angle_gamma   90.00
#
_symmetry.space_group_name_H-M   'P 1'
#
loop_
_entity.id
_entity.type
_entity.pdbx_description
1 polymer ?
#
loop_
_entity_poly.entity_id
_entity_poly.type
_entity_poly.pdbx_seq_one_letter_code
_entity_poly.pdbx_strand_id
1 'polypeptide(L)'
;MPKFEKYDGHGNPVAHLKRYCNQLRGAGGKEELLMAYFGESLFEIASEWYKDQEITHWNVNSLSNLKKKTAESFRKYVVKWHEQTARVKPLMEEIEMVMVFLQAQEVDYFQNMMSVVGKPFAEAIKIGEMVENCLKQVES
;
A
#
# COMPACT_ATOMS: atom_id res chain seq x y z
N MET A 1 -23.56 12.44 -19.89
CA MET A 1 -22.25 11.84 -19.56
C MET A 1 -21.18 12.89 -19.80
N PRO A 2 -20.28 13.19 -18.83
CA PRO A 2 -19.20 14.13 -19.05
C PRO A 2 -18.31 13.63 -20.19
N LYS A 3 -17.88 14.53 -21.08
CA LYS A 3 -16.90 14.20 -22.12
C LYS A 3 -15.51 14.38 -21.52
N PHE A 4 -14.78 13.28 -21.37
CA PHE A 4 -13.41 13.30 -20.89
C PHE A 4 -12.44 13.29 -22.08
N GLU A 5 -11.34 14.03 -21.93
CA GLU A 5 -10.21 13.98 -22.83
C GLU A 5 -9.44 12.68 -22.54
N LYS A 6 -9.29 11.80 -23.53
CA LYS A 6 -8.54 10.54 -23.36
C LYS A 6 -7.05 10.85 -23.21
N TYR A 7 -6.37 10.14 -22.32
CA TYR A 7 -4.92 10.23 -22.19
C TYR A 7 -4.25 9.42 -23.31
N ASP A 8 -3.48 10.09 -24.16
CA ASP A 8 -2.79 9.54 -25.33
C ASP A 8 -1.37 9.03 -25.03
N GLY A 9 -0.99 9.00 -23.75
CA GLY A 9 0.33 8.60 -23.28
C GLY A 9 1.43 9.67 -23.43
N HIS A 10 1.15 10.82 -24.06
CA HIS A 10 2.12 11.87 -24.33
C HIS A 10 1.84 13.08 -23.42
N GLY A 11 2.10 12.93 -22.12
CA GLY A 11 1.90 14.02 -21.15
C GLY A 11 2.35 13.65 -19.73
N ASN A 12 1.99 14.47 -18.74
CA ASN A 12 2.22 14.13 -17.34
C ASN A 12 0.99 13.38 -16.79
N PRO A 13 1.10 12.08 -16.47
CA PRO A 13 -0.03 11.27 -16.03
C PRO A 13 -0.61 11.73 -14.68
N VAL A 14 0.23 12.25 -13.78
CA VAL A 14 -0.20 12.79 -12.48
C VAL A 14 -1.00 14.08 -12.66
N ALA A 15 -0.60 14.94 -13.61
CA ALA A 15 -1.35 16.16 -13.93
C ALA A 15 -2.70 15.82 -14.59
N HIS A 16 -2.72 14.82 -15.47
CA HIS A 16 -3.94 14.33 -16.10
C HIS A 16 -4.91 13.75 -15.06
N LEU A 17 -4.43 12.89 -14.16
CA LEU A 17 -5.21 12.33 -13.06
C LEU A 17 -5.76 13.43 -12.14
N LYS A 18 -4.93 14.41 -11.74
CA LYS A 18 -5.39 15.56 -10.93
C LYS A 18 -6.49 16.35 -11.64
N ARG A 19 -6.37 16.60 -12.95
CA ARG A 19 -7.39 17.29 -13.75
C ARG A 19 -8.69 16.48 -13.80
N TYR A 20 -8.58 15.17 -13.98
CA TYR A 20 -9.71 14.24 -13.98
C TYR A 20 -10.43 14.20 -12.62
N CYS A 21 -9.72 14.00 -11.51
CA CYS A 21 -10.28 14.05 -10.15
C CYS A 21 -10.96 15.40 -9.85
N ASN A 22 -10.38 16.51 -10.30
CA ASN A 22 -10.97 17.84 -10.14
C ASN A 22 -12.28 18.01 -10.94
N GLN A 23 -12.38 17.40 -12.13
CA GLN A 23 -13.61 17.39 -12.92
C GLN A 23 -14.70 16.50 -12.30
N LEU A 24 -14.31 15.43 -11.59
CA LEU A 24 -15.23 14.51 -10.92
C LEU A 24 -15.72 14.98 -9.56
N ARG A 25 -15.06 15.97 -8.92
CA ARG A 25 -15.48 16.54 -7.64
C ARG A 25 -16.92 17.11 -7.66
N GLY A 26 -17.45 17.42 -8.85
CA GLY A 26 -18.84 17.86 -9.02
C GLY A 26 -19.86 16.74 -9.28
N ALA A 27 -19.45 15.48 -9.42
CA ALA A 27 -20.28 14.40 -9.96
C ALA A 27 -20.90 13.45 -8.90
N GLY A 28 -20.57 13.58 -7.61
CA GLY A 28 -21.21 12.82 -6.52
C GLY A 28 -21.08 11.29 -6.59
N GLY A 29 -20.16 10.75 -7.40
CA GLY A 29 -19.98 9.30 -7.59
C GLY A 29 -19.14 8.64 -6.50
N LYS A 30 -19.45 7.38 -6.19
CA LYS A 30 -18.64 6.50 -5.33
C LYS A 30 -17.29 6.24 -6.00
N GLU A 31 -16.20 6.30 -5.23
CA GLU A 31 -14.81 6.24 -5.69
C GLU A 31 -14.52 5.03 -6.59
N GLU A 32 -15.14 3.88 -6.33
CA GLU A 32 -14.95 2.67 -7.16
C GLU A 32 -15.50 2.81 -8.59
N LEU A 33 -16.63 3.51 -8.77
CA LEU A 33 -17.19 3.75 -10.11
C LEU A 33 -16.33 4.74 -10.89
N LEU A 34 -15.73 5.71 -10.20
CA LEU A 34 -14.84 6.70 -10.79
C LEU A 34 -13.53 6.07 -11.26
N MET A 35 -12.97 5.13 -10.49
CA MET A 35 -11.81 4.35 -10.90
C MET A 35 -12.12 3.46 -12.11
N ALA A 36 -13.26 2.77 -12.12
CA ALA A 36 -13.69 1.94 -13.25
C ALA A 36 -13.82 2.75 -14.55
N TYR A 37 -14.49 3.91 -14.51
CA TYR A 37 -14.61 4.80 -15.67
C TYR A 37 -13.28 5.41 -16.10
N PHE A 38 -12.36 5.67 -15.17
CA PHE A 38 -11.03 6.16 -15.49
C PHE A 38 -10.24 5.09 -16.24
N GLY A 39 -10.23 3.85 -15.76
CA GLY A 39 -9.58 2.72 -16.43
C GLY A 39 -10.05 2.52 -17.88
N GLU A 40 -11.34 2.71 -18.16
CA GLU A 40 -11.91 2.65 -19.52
C GLU A 40 -11.50 3.82 -20.44
N SER A 41 -11.07 4.96 -19.87
CA SER A 41 -10.72 6.17 -20.61
C SER A 41 -9.27 6.20 -21.14
N LEU A 42 -8.44 5.27 -20.68
CA LEU A 42 -7.01 5.22 -20.97
C LEU A 42 -6.74 4.46 -22.29
N PHE A 43 -5.92 5.04 -23.16
CA PHE A 43 -5.56 4.43 -24.45
C PHE A 43 -4.15 3.81 -24.41
N GLU A 44 -4.07 2.54 -24.81
CA GLU A 44 -2.83 1.79 -25.06
C GLU A 44 -1.78 1.90 -23.92
N ILE A 45 -0.74 2.72 -24.07
CA ILE A 45 0.37 2.88 -23.11
C ILE A 45 -0.14 3.40 -21.74
N ALA A 46 -1.18 4.23 -21.75
CA ALA A 46 -1.82 4.71 -20.53
C ALA A 46 -2.51 3.58 -19.74
N SER A 47 -3.03 2.56 -20.44
CA SER A 47 -3.66 1.39 -19.84
C SER A 47 -2.63 0.48 -19.18
N GLU A 48 -1.46 0.29 -19.79
CA GLU A 48 -0.35 -0.47 -19.19
C GLU A 48 0.15 0.20 -17.91
N TRP A 49 0.41 1.51 -17.94
CA TRP A 49 0.81 2.25 -16.73
C TRP A 49 -0.25 2.18 -15.61
N TYR A 50 -1.53 2.30 -15.95
CA TYR A 50 -2.61 2.20 -14.96
C TYR A 50 -2.78 0.79 -14.41
N LYS A 51 -2.64 -0.25 -15.23
CA LYS A 51 -2.60 -1.63 -14.77
C LYS A 51 -1.42 -1.85 -13.84
N ASP A 52 -0.24 -1.30 -14.12
CA ASP A 52 0.91 -1.37 -13.23
C ASP A 52 0.66 -0.66 -11.89
N GLN A 53 -0.01 0.50 -11.92
CA GLN A 53 -0.43 1.22 -10.70
C GLN A 53 -1.49 0.45 -9.91
N GLU A 54 -2.51 -0.11 -10.57
CA GLU A 54 -3.53 -0.96 -9.93
C GLU A 54 -2.91 -2.23 -9.35
N ILE A 55 -2.01 -2.90 -10.09
CA ILE A 55 -1.28 -4.09 -9.61
C ILE A 55 -0.43 -3.72 -8.38
N THR A 56 0.29 -2.60 -8.42
CA THR A 56 1.09 -2.13 -7.28
C THR A 56 0.18 -1.82 -6.09
N HIS A 57 -0.93 -1.11 -6.29
CA HIS A 57 -1.89 -0.77 -5.24
C HIS A 57 -2.61 -1.99 -4.64
N TRP A 58 -3.05 -2.94 -5.48
CA TRP A 58 -3.68 -4.19 -5.04
C TRP A 58 -2.71 -5.09 -4.28
N ASN A 59 -1.46 -5.18 -4.73
CA ASN A 59 -0.42 -5.96 -4.06
C ASN A 59 -0.07 -5.35 -2.69
N VAL A 60 0.06 -4.02 -2.60
CA VAL A 60 0.28 -3.30 -1.34
C VAL A 60 -0.90 -3.49 -0.38
N ASN A 61 -2.14 -3.42 -0.87
CA ASN A 61 -3.34 -3.66 -0.06
C ASN A 61 -3.43 -5.11 0.46
N SER A 62 -2.95 -6.09 -0.30
CA SER A 62 -2.88 -7.47 0.20
C SER A 62 -1.90 -7.62 1.37
N LEU A 63 -0.76 -6.90 1.32
CA LEU A 63 0.25 -6.90 2.38
C LEU A 63 -0.21 -6.17 3.65
N SER A 64 -0.90 -5.02 3.51
CA SER A 64 -1.40 -4.25 4.66
C SER A 64 -2.55 -4.97 5.40
N ASN A 65 -3.29 -5.84 4.70
CA ASN A 65 -4.33 -6.68 5.28
C ASN A 65 -3.80 -7.94 5.98
N LEU A 66 -2.52 -8.30 5.79
CA LEU A 66 -1.92 -9.42 6.51
C LEU A 66 -1.64 -9.00 7.96
N LYS A 67 -2.60 -9.29 8.85
CA LYS A 67 -2.50 -9.04 10.28
C LYS A 67 -1.79 -10.18 11.03
N LYS A 68 -1.02 -9.81 12.05
CA LYS A 68 -0.43 -10.76 13.00
C LYS A 68 -1.55 -11.44 13.79
N LYS A 69 -1.52 -12.76 13.90
CA LYS A 69 -2.45 -13.52 14.75
C LYS A 69 -2.03 -13.46 16.23
N THR A 70 -2.99 -13.58 17.15
CA THR A 70 -2.71 -13.56 18.60
C THR A 70 -1.79 -14.72 19.02
N ALA A 71 -2.02 -15.92 18.50
CA ALA A 71 -1.29 -17.14 18.88
C ALA A 71 0.07 -17.31 18.19
N GLU A 72 0.48 -16.38 17.31
CA GLU A 72 1.80 -16.47 16.65
C GLU A 72 2.78 -15.46 17.20
N SER A 73 4.08 -15.80 17.15
CA SER A 73 5.15 -14.86 17.45
C SER A 73 5.33 -13.83 16.35
N PHE A 74 5.83 -12.66 16.72
CA PHE A 74 6.15 -11.58 15.80
C PHE A 74 7.09 -12.05 14.68
N ARG A 75 8.13 -12.82 15.02
CA ARG A 75 9.07 -13.39 14.05
C ARG A 75 8.38 -14.28 13.01
N LYS A 76 7.44 -15.13 13.43
CA LYS A 76 6.69 -16.00 12.50
C LYS A 76 5.79 -15.19 11.58
N TYR A 77 5.19 -14.12 12.10
CA TYR A 77 4.41 -13.17 11.32
C TYR A 77 5.26 -12.47 10.26
N VAL A 78 6.41 -11.89 10.65
CA VAL A 78 7.34 -11.20 9.75
C VAL A 78 7.79 -12.10 8.60
N VAL A 79 8.13 -13.36 8.88
CA VAL A 79 8.55 -14.32 7.84
C VAL A 79 7.44 -14.50 6.79
N LYS A 80 6.20 -14.72 7.20
CA LYS A 80 5.06 -14.86 6.27
C LYS A 80 4.80 -13.57 5.50
N TRP A 81 4.91 -12.42 6.17
CA TRP A 81 4.72 -11.12 5.53
C TRP A 81 5.78 -10.91 4.45
N HIS A 82 7.04 -11.16 4.77
CA HIS A 82 8.16 -11.03 3.85
C HIS A 82 8.08 -12.02 2.67
N GLU A 83 7.62 -13.25 2.89
CA GLU A 83 7.35 -14.22 1.82
C GLU A 83 6.28 -13.74 0.83
N GLN A 84 5.28 -12.99 1.28
CA GLN A 84 4.28 -12.38 0.40
C GLN A 84 4.86 -11.17 -0.34
N THR A 85 5.67 -10.35 0.33
CA THR A 85 6.33 -9.20 -0.30
C THR A 85 7.23 -9.63 -1.45
N ALA A 86 7.91 -10.78 -1.35
CA ALA A 86 8.73 -11.34 -2.43
C ALA A 86 7.92 -11.73 -3.70
N ARG A 87 6.58 -11.83 -3.59
CA ARG A 87 5.68 -12.14 -4.72
C ARG A 87 5.17 -10.88 -5.43
N VAL A 88 5.31 -9.72 -4.80
CA VAL A 88 4.88 -8.44 -5.37
C VAL A 88 5.82 -8.05 -6.51
N LYS A 89 5.23 -7.60 -7.62
CA LYS A 89 5.95 -7.03 -8.76
C LYS A 89 5.42 -5.63 -9.07
N PRO A 90 6.31 -4.66 -9.34
CA PRO A 90 7.77 -4.73 -9.18
C PRO A 90 8.21 -4.95 -7.72
N LEU A 91 9.49 -5.30 -7.49
CA LEU A 91 10.00 -5.48 -6.13
C LEU A 91 9.96 -4.14 -5.40
N MET A 92 9.47 -4.15 -4.17
CA MET A 92 9.32 -2.98 -3.32
C MET A 92 10.67 -2.49 -2.79
N GLU A 93 10.89 -1.18 -2.75
CA GLU A 93 12.06 -0.59 -2.10
C GLU A 93 11.98 -0.73 -0.57
N GLU A 94 13.11 -0.75 0.14
CA GLU A 94 13.13 -0.93 1.61
C GLU A 94 12.26 0.12 2.34
N ILE A 95 12.31 1.38 1.91
CA ILE A 95 11.55 2.45 2.54
C ILE A 95 10.05 2.19 2.41
N GLU A 96 9.60 1.80 1.21
CA GLU A 96 8.20 1.46 0.97
C GLU A 96 7.80 0.21 1.76
N MET A 97 8.68 -0.80 1.83
CA MET A 97 8.46 -2.02 2.61
C MET A 97 8.22 -1.72 4.09
N VAL A 98 9.03 -0.84 4.67
CA VAL A 98 8.85 -0.40 6.07
C VAL A 98 7.54 0.35 6.26
N MET A 99 7.17 1.24 5.33
CA MET A 99 5.94 2.01 5.41
C MET A 99 4.69 1.10 5.34
N VAL A 100 4.66 0.17 4.38
CA VAL A 100 3.54 -0.78 4.24
C VAL A 100 3.48 -1.75 5.41
N PHE A 101 4.63 -2.21 5.91
CA PHE A 101 4.69 -3.06 7.09
C PHE A 101 4.13 -2.37 8.34
N LEU A 102 4.48 -1.09 8.56
CA LEU A 102 3.94 -0.30 9.67
C LEU A 102 2.41 -0.16 9.57
N GLN A 103 1.88 0.15 8.37
CA GLN A 103 0.44 0.23 8.14
C GLN A 103 -0.30 -1.09 8.41
N ALA A 104 0.38 -2.23 8.26
CA ALA A 104 -0.18 -3.54 8.55
C ALA A 104 -0.29 -3.83 10.06
N GLN A 105 0.40 -3.08 10.93
CA GLN A 105 0.42 -3.36 12.37
C GLN A 105 -0.88 -2.97 13.08
N GLU A 106 -1.13 -3.60 14.24
CA GLU A 106 -2.12 -3.12 15.22
C GLU A 106 -1.63 -1.83 15.87
N VAL A 107 -2.55 -1.03 16.45
CA VAL A 107 -2.25 0.32 16.97
C VAL A 107 -1.08 0.33 17.95
N ASP A 108 -1.03 -0.61 18.90
CA ASP A 108 0.05 -0.68 19.89
C ASP A 108 1.41 -0.99 19.27
N TYR A 109 1.44 -1.90 18.28
CA TYR A 109 2.67 -2.18 17.53
C TYR A 109 3.06 -0.96 16.67
N PHE A 110 2.12 -0.37 15.94
CA PHE A 110 2.36 0.79 15.10
C PHE A 110 3.02 1.94 15.87
N GLN A 111 2.42 2.35 17.00
CA GLN A 111 2.92 3.46 17.81
C GLN A 111 4.34 3.20 18.34
N ASN A 112 4.58 2.01 18.88
CA ASN A 112 5.89 1.65 19.43
C ASN A 112 6.96 1.38 18.36
N MET A 113 6.54 1.06 17.13
CA MET A 113 7.45 0.82 16.01
C MET A 113 7.72 2.06 15.15
N MET A 114 7.07 3.21 15.37
CA MET A 114 7.28 4.43 14.56
C MET A 114 8.74 4.86 14.39
N SER A 115 9.61 4.51 15.34
CA SER A 115 11.05 4.81 15.27
C SER A 115 11.82 4.07 14.16
N VAL A 116 11.18 3.15 13.43
CA VAL A 116 11.76 2.41 12.30
C VAL A 116 11.65 3.16 10.97
N VAL A 117 10.85 4.23 10.90
CA VAL A 117 10.67 5.00 9.66
C VAL A 117 12.02 5.53 9.17
N GLY A 118 12.36 5.23 7.91
CA GLY A 118 13.64 5.59 7.30
C GLY A 118 14.83 4.72 7.70
N LYS A 119 14.61 3.61 8.43
CA LYS A 119 15.63 2.60 8.75
C LYS A 119 15.50 1.36 7.86
N PRO A 120 16.55 0.53 7.75
CA PRO A 120 16.45 -0.75 7.04
C PRO A 120 15.41 -1.69 7.65
N PHE A 121 14.84 -2.58 6.85
CA PHE A 121 13.76 -3.48 7.31
C PHE A 121 14.20 -4.37 8.48
N ALA A 122 15.49 -4.72 8.55
CA ALA A 122 16.06 -5.48 9.66
C ALA A 122 15.86 -4.81 11.04
N GLU A 123 15.82 -3.47 11.10
CA GLU A 123 15.55 -2.73 12.35
C GLU A 123 14.08 -2.86 12.78
N ALA A 124 13.14 -2.97 11.82
CA ALA A 124 11.74 -3.23 12.12
C ALA A 124 11.55 -4.61 12.78
N ILE A 125 12.32 -5.63 12.36
CA ILE A 125 12.28 -6.96 12.96
C ILE A 125 12.71 -6.88 14.43
N LYS A 126 13.86 -6.27 14.71
CA LYS A 126 14.41 -6.14 16.07
C LYS A 126 13.46 -5.40 17.00
N ILE A 127 12.99 -4.23 16.58
CA ILE A 127 12.10 -3.39 17.40
C ILE A 127 10.77 -4.10 17.63
N GLY A 128 10.22 -4.77 16.62
CA GLY A 128 8.96 -5.49 16.78
C GLY A 128 9.06 -6.70 17.72
N GLU A 129 10.20 -7.41 17.75
CA GLU A 129 10.46 -8.44 18.76
C GLU A 129 10.56 -7.86 20.17
N MET A 130 11.20 -6.69 20.33
CA MET A 130 11.25 -5.98 21.62
C MET A 130 9.85 -5.56 22.09
N VAL A 131 9.04 -4.99 21.19
CA VAL A 131 7.66 -4.58 21.48
C VAL A 131 6.80 -5.78 21.89
N GLU A 132 6.89 -6.90 21.17
CA GLU A 132 6.15 -8.12 21.53
C GLU A 132 6.48 -8.60 22.94
N ASN A 133 7.76 -8.56 23.33
CA ASN A 133 8.20 -8.94 24.67
C ASN A 133 7.68 -7.99 25.75
N CYS A 134 7.68 -6.67 25.48
CA CYS A 134 7.14 -5.67 26.41
C CYS A 134 5.63 -5.84 26.62
N LEU A 135 4.86 -6.02 25.54
CA LEU A 135 3.40 -6.17 25.62
C LEU A 135 3.00 -7.42 26.42
N LYS A 136 3.70 -8.54 26.20
CA LYS A 136 3.48 -9.79 26.95
C LYS A 136 3.75 -9.67 28.46
N GLN A 137 4.61 -8.75 28.89
CA GLN A 137 4.91 -8.51 30.31
C GLN A 137 3.87 -7.62 31.00
N VAL A 138 3.10 -6.83 30.25
CA VAL A 138 2.04 -5.96 30.80
C VAL A 138 0.75 -6.75 31.03
N GLU A 139 0.53 -7.82 30.26
CA GLU A 139 -0.66 -8.68 30.35
C GLU A 139 -0.53 -9.86 31.33
N SER A 140 0.64 -10.04 31.95
CA SER A 140 0.99 -11.12 32.89
C SER A 140 0.90 -10.71 34.36
#